data_AF-A0A7C5J4G4-F1
#
_entry.id   AF-A0A7C5J4G4-F1
#
_cell.length_a   1.000
_cell.length_b   1.000
_cell.length_c   1.000
_cell.angle_alpha   90.00
_cell.angle_beta   90.00
_cell.angle_gamma   90.00
#
_symmetry.space_group_name_H-M   'P 1'
#
loop_
_entity.id
_entity.type
_entity.pdbx_description
1 polymer ?
#
loop_
_entity_poly.entity_id
_entity_poly.type
_entity_poly.pdbx_seq_one_letter_code
_entity_poly.pdbx_strand_id
1 'polypeptide(L)'
;MALGSLGRVVLRAAERVEESLGPAMGLRSYRALLVQKDPEVRIAAVRGALRCMSAIGRFDDVDDVVAAWEKGRDLAVGPAEMAGHCRRLLHRGQGAVARRLAEAEVVRSGSARAWYLVARVRQAVNDEGAADAFRRAIAAAAPEATDVTVSARAALLEQALAEGEGEAPTEGLEEGNDDQRLLAAAAALRSSSKFRRASGASLLAELATGPRGREAVAMAAEHADRMGLDLSWVEAERLEAVIVRAGWLESGKAERALRRLRARRRLAASAERETELSAWLAEEQGGARHLDLARAVARGDEVDPDELELAAGVPAAAAHALVVVDALRRDDAAVAARGLLALIDDVPKAGIAGAWTAARLALADARHRERAARLVRKMLDGSWRPVRGWLPLVTALRGAGEESLADEVLMRACAMGEEGAVDERVTQLVKQGWAAYERGERDAAISLLEEAKALHAGSAR
;
A
#
# COMPACT_ATOMS: atom_id res chain seq x y z
N MET A 1 -4.71 -52.20 -36.69
CA MET A 1 -3.30 -51.78 -36.53
C MET A 1 -2.65 -51.13 -37.76
N ALA A 2 -3.19 -51.25 -38.99
CA ALA A 2 -2.57 -50.65 -40.19
C ALA A 2 -2.88 -49.14 -40.42
N LEU A 3 -3.92 -48.57 -39.80
CA LEU A 3 -4.29 -47.16 -40.01
C LEU A 3 -3.30 -46.17 -39.37
N GLY A 4 -2.62 -46.55 -38.29
CA GLY A 4 -1.66 -45.69 -37.59
C GLY A 4 -0.31 -45.53 -38.30
N SER A 5 0.01 -46.34 -39.32
CA SER A 5 1.24 -46.16 -40.11
C SER A 5 1.08 -45.11 -41.20
N LEU A 6 -0.07 -45.11 -41.90
CA LEU A 6 -0.37 -44.14 -42.95
C LEU A 6 -0.46 -42.71 -42.39
N GLY A 7 -1.14 -42.53 -41.26
CA GLY A 7 -1.23 -41.22 -40.59
C GLY A 7 0.14 -40.62 -40.23
N ARG A 8 1.07 -41.45 -39.74
CA ARG A 8 2.46 -41.04 -39.46
C ARG A 8 3.26 -40.69 -40.70
N VAL A 9 3.04 -41.41 -41.82
CA VAL A 9 3.68 -41.09 -43.11
C VAL A 9 3.24 -39.72 -43.60
N VAL A 10 1.94 -39.42 -43.54
CA VAL A 10 1.41 -38.13 -44.00
C VAL A 10 1.84 -36.98 -43.08
N LEU A 11 1.90 -37.19 -41.77
CA LEU A 11 2.44 -36.21 -40.82
C LEU A 11 3.91 -35.87 -41.13
N ARG A 12 4.76 -36.88 -41.34
CA ARG A 12 6.17 -36.68 -41.74
C ARG A 12 6.31 -35.98 -43.09
N ALA A 13 5.39 -36.22 -44.02
CA ALA A 13 5.37 -35.50 -45.28
C ALA A 13 5.08 -34.01 -45.06
N ALA A 14 4.14 -33.66 -44.17
CA ALA A 14 3.86 -32.27 -43.81
C ALA A 14 5.06 -31.60 -43.11
N GLU A 15 5.74 -32.29 -42.19
CA GLU A 15 6.99 -31.81 -41.55
C GLU A 15 8.07 -31.51 -42.58
N ARG A 16 8.32 -32.42 -43.53
CA ARG A 16 9.29 -32.20 -44.61
C ARG A 16 8.92 -31.01 -45.51
N VAL A 17 7.63 -30.80 -45.75
CA VAL A 17 7.15 -29.64 -46.53
C VAL A 17 7.41 -28.34 -45.76
N GLU A 18 7.16 -28.30 -44.45
CA GLU A 18 7.53 -27.15 -43.61
C GLU A 18 9.04 -26.86 -43.67
N GLU A 19 9.88 -27.90 -43.53
CA GLU A 19 11.33 -27.77 -43.54
C GLU A 19 11.88 -27.33 -44.91
N SER A 20 11.35 -27.89 -46.00
CA SER A 20 11.91 -27.69 -47.35
C SER A 20 11.35 -26.47 -48.07
N LEU A 21 10.05 -26.19 -47.89
CA LEU A 21 9.32 -25.15 -48.62
C LEU A 21 8.84 -24.01 -47.71
N GLY A 22 9.11 -24.11 -46.41
CA GLY A 22 8.85 -23.09 -45.42
C GLY A 22 7.47 -23.16 -44.75
N PRO A 23 7.24 -22.33 -43.71
CA PRO A 23 6.07 -22.43 -42.84
C PRO A 23 4.72 -22.20 -43.52
N ALA A 24 4.67 -21.39 -44.59
CA ALA A 24 3.44 -21.14 -45.33
C ALA A 24 2.94 -22.41 -46.05
N MET A 25 3.86 -23.19 -46.64
CA MET A 25 3.52 -24.45 -47.29
C MET A 25 3.25 -25.55 -46.27
N GLY A 26 4.05 -25.60 -45.19
CA GLY A 26 3.81 -26.49 -44.05
C GLY A 26 2.39 -26.33 -43.48
N LEU A 27 1.95 -25.08 -43.26
CA LEU A 27 0.60 -24.78 -42.76
C LEU A 27 -0.50 -25.37 -43.65
N ARG A 28 -0.37 -25.22 -44.99
CA ARG A 28 -1.34 -25.81 -45.93
C ARG A 28 -1.40 -27.32 -45.79
N SER A 29 -0.25 -27.98 -45.66
CA SER A 29 -0.17 -29.43 -45.44
C SER A 29 -0.80 -29.85 -44.12
N TYR A 30 -0.50 -29.15 -43.00
CA TYR A 30 -1.10 -29.47 -41.70
C TYR A 30 -2.60 -29.24 -41.67
N ARG A 31 -3.12 -28.21 -42.36
CA ARG A 31 -4.58 -27.97 -42.44
C ARG A 31 -5.33 -29.15 -43.06
N ALA A 32 -4.79 -29.75 -44.12
CA ALA A 32 -5.38 -30.95 -44.72
C ALA A 32 -5.44 -32.14 -43.74
N LEU A 33 -4.65 -32.11 -42.66
CA LEU A 33 -4.60 -33.16 -41.64
C LEU A 33 -5.50 -32.90 -40.43
N LEU A 34 -6.11 -31.72 -40.31
CA LEU A 34 -7.01 -31.40 -39.19
C LEU A 34 -8.30 -32.24 -39.21
N VAL A 35 -8.70 -32.72 -40.38
CA VAL A 35 -9.91 -33.57 -40.58
C VAL A 35 -9.66 -35.06 -40.40
N GLN A 36 -8.42 -35.46 -40.09
CA GLN A 36 -8.07 -36.88 -39.91
C GLN A 36 -8.82 -37.49 -38.73
N LYS A 37 -9.29 -38.74 -38.91
CA LYS A 37 -10.02 -39.48 -37.86
C LYS A 37 -9.11 -39.84 -36.68
N ASP A 38 -7.85 -40.16 -36.96
CA ASP A 38 -6.84 -40.48 -35.96
C ASP A 38 -6.54 -39.25 -35.08
N PRO A 39 -6.85 -39.30 -33.77
CA PRO A 39 -6.68 -38.16 -32.88
C PRO A 39 -5.21 -37.78 -32.69
N GLU A 40 -4.27 -38.74 -32.72
CA GLU A 40 -2.83 -38.45 -32.54
C GLU A 40 -2.29 -37.63 -33.71
N VAL A 41 -2.64 -38.04 -34.94
CA VAL A 41 -2.27 -37.33 -36.17
C VAL A 41 -2.89 -35.95 -36.21
N ARG A 42 -4.18 -35.83 -35.84
CA ARG A 42 -4.90 -34.56 -35.79
C ARG A 42 -4.25 -33.59 -34.80
N ILE A 43 -3.91 -34.06 -33.60
CA ILE A 43 -3.26 -33.21 -32.58
C ILE A 43 -1.83 -32.82 -32.99
N ALA A 44 -1.06 -33.73 -33.58
CA ALA A 44 0.25 -33.39 -34.14
C ALA A 44 0.13 -32.35 -35.27
N ALA A 45 -0.89 -32.48 -36.12
CA ALA A 45 -1.18 -31.50 -37.16
C ALA A 45 -1.58 -30.13 -36.59
N VAL A 46 -2.39 -30.08 -35.53
CA VAL A 46 -2.69 -28.82 -34.82
C VAL A 46 -1.41 -28.16 -34.31
N ARG A 47 -0.51 -28.92 -33.69
CA ARG A 47 0.78 -28.39 -33.20
C ARG A 47 1.64 -27.84 -34.33
N GLY A 48 1.76 -28.58 -35.43
CA GLY A 48 2.45 -28.14 -36.64
C GLY A 48 1.84 -26.86 -37.23
N ALA A 49 0.51 -26.82 -37.33
CA ALA A 49 -0.23 -25.63 -37.80
C ALA A 49 0.02 -24.42 -36.90
N LEU A 50 -0.12 -24.55 -35.57
CA LEU A 50 0.12 -23.45 -34.62
C LEU A 50 1.56 -22.94 -34.68
N ARG A 51 2.54 -23.83 -34.88
CA ARG A 51 3.94 -23.46 -35.09
C ARG A 51 4.11 -22.66 -36.38
N CYS A 52 3.56 -23.15 -37.49
CA CYS A 52 3.63 -22.48 -38.78
C CYS A 52 2.92 -21.11 -38.76
N MET A 53 1.70 -21.04 -38.23
CA MET A 53 0.93 -19.80 -38.06
C MET A 53 1.69 -18.78 -37.22
N SER A 54 2.30 -19.23 -36.12
CA SER A 54 3.17 -18.39 -35.30
C SER A 54 4.35 -17.85 -36.11
N ALA A 55 5.02 -18.69 -36.92
CA ALA A 55 6.18 -18.28 -37.71
C ALA A 55 5.83 -17.23 -38.79
N ILE A 56 4.68 -17.38 -39.47
CA ILE A 56 4.24 -16.45 -40.53
C ILE A 56 3.47 -15.23 -40.03
N GLY A 57 2.97 -15.26 -38.79
CA GLY A 57 2.16 -14.18 -38.23
C GLY A 57 0.75 -14.05 -38.82
N ARG A 58 0.19 -15.13 -39.39
CA ARG A 58 -1.16 -15.16 -39.97
C ARG A 58 -2.07 -16.10 -39.19
N PHE A 59 -3.25 -15.60 -38.83
CA PHE A 59 -4.21 -16.30 -37.96
C PHE A 59 -5.63 -16.37 -38.52
N ASP A 60 -5.81 -16.05 -39.80
CA ASP A 60 -7.09 -15.99 -40.50
C ASP A 60 -7.93 -17.29 -40.35
N ASP A 61 -7.25 -18.43 -40.19
CA ASP A 61 -7.85 -19.77 -40.13
C ASP A 61 -7.68 -20.45 -38.76
N VAL A 62 -7.49 -19.68 -37.69
CA VAL A 62 -7.27 -20.26 -36.36
C VAL A 62 -8.47 -21.07 -35.86
N ASP A 63 -9.66 -20.76 -36.34
CA ASP A 63 -10.93 -21.40 -35.99
C ASP A 63 -10.90 -22.91 -36.27
N ASP A 64 -10.40 -23.30 -37.44
CA ASP A 64 -10.26 -24.72 -37.83
C ASP A 64 -9.30 -25.45 -36.88
N VAL A 65 -8.22 -24.77 -36.50
CA VAL A 65 -7.17 -25.31 -35.63
C VAL A 65 -7.68 -25.47 -34.19
N VAL A 66 -8.40 -24.46 -33.69
CA VAL A 66 -9.05 -24.47 -32.37
C VAL A 66 -10.11 -25.59 -32.31
N ALA A 67 -11.00 -25.68 -33.30
CA ALA A 67 -12.03 -26.72 -33.35
C ALA A 67 -11.43 -28.14 -33.45
N ALA A 68 -10.30 -28.30 -34.15
CA ALA A 68 -9.58 -29.57 -34.20
C ALA A 68 -8.91 -29.93 -32.86
N TRP A 69 -8.40 -28.92 -32.14
CA TRP A 69 -7.79 -29.09 -30.81
C TRP A 69 -8.80 -29.58 -29.77
N GLU A 70 -9.99 -28.96 -29.69
CA GLU A 70 -11.06 -29.33 -28.75
C GLU A 70 -11.49 -30.81 -28.86
N LYS A 71 -11.42 -31.36 -30.08
CA LYS A 71 -11.77 -32.75 -30.39
C LYS A 71 -10.70 -33.77 -29.99
N GLY A 72 -9.54 -33.35 -29.47
CA GLY A 72 -8.46 -34.23 -29.03
C GLY A 72 -8.54 -34.61 -27.55
N ARG A 73 -9.73 -34.98 -27.07
CA ARG A 73 -9.92 -35.48 -25.70
C ARG A 73 -9.07 -36.75 -25.48
N ASP A 74 -8.63 -36.95 -24.24
CA ASP A 74 -7.90 -38.13 -23.76
C ASP A 74 -6.48 -38.36 -24.30
N LEU A 75 -5.95 -37.43 -25.10
CA LEU A 75 -4.53 -37.45 -25.46
C LEU A 75 -3.68 -36.74 -24.40
N ALA A 76 -2.62 -37.42 -23.96
CA ALA A 76 -1.62 -36.94 -23.01
C ALA A 76 -0.71 -35.87 -23.63
N VAL A 77 -1.29 -34.79 -24.15
CA VAL A 77 -0.55 -33.58 -24.51
C VAL A 77 -0.58 -32.63 -23.32
N GLY A 78 0.60 -32.32 -22.83
CA GLY A 78 0.78 -31.51 -21.64
C GLY A 78 0.39 -30.05 -21.87
N PRO A 79 -0.33 -29.41 -20.93
CA PRO A 79 -0.75 -28.01 -21.02
C PRO A 79 0.42 -27.00 -21.13
N ALA A 80 1.65 -27.41 -20.78
CA ALA A 80 2.85 -26.60 -20.91
C ALA A 80 3.17 -26.21 -22.37
N GLU A 81 2.94 -27.10 -23.32
CA GLU A 81 3.18 -26.80 -24.73
C GLU A 81 2.18 -25.76 -25.24
N MET A 82 0.91 -25.91 -24.85
CA MET A 82 -0.13 -24.94 -25.20
C MET A 82 0.13 -23.56 -24.59
N ALA A 83 0.64 -23.52 -23.36
CA ALA A 83 1.10 -22.29 -22.74
C ALA A 83 2.21 -21.60 -23.56
N GLY A 84 3.12 -22.37 -24.14
CA GLY A 84 4.17 -21.87 -25.05
C GLY A 84 3.61 -21.21 -26.31
N HIS A 85 2.55 -21.79 -26.91
CA HIS A 85 1.87 -21.17 -28.06
C HIS A 85 1.12 -19.89 -27.66
N CYS A 86 0.35 -19.92 -26.57
CA CYS A 86 -0.36 -18.74 -26.08
C CYS A 86 0.60 -17.58 -25.78
N ARG A 87 1.76 -17.86 -25.15
CA ARG A 87 2.79 -16.84 -24.88
C ARG A 87 3.31 -16.20 -26.16
N ARG A 88 3.61 -16.99 -27.20
CA ARG A 88 4.06 -16.48 -28.51
C ARG A 88 2.99 -15.63 -29.20
N LEU A 89 1.72 -15.98 -29.06
CA LEU A 89 0.60 -15.21 -29.60
C LEU A 89 0.45 -13.86 -28.88
N LEU A 90 0.52 -13.87 -27.55
CA LEU A 90 0.49 -12.64 -26.74
C LEU A 90 1.62 -11.68 -27.09
N HIS A 91 2.86 -12.17 -27.25
CA HIS A 91 3.98 -11.33 -27.66
C HIS A 91 3.83 -10.70 -29.06
N ARG A 92 2.97 -11.26 -29.91
CA ARG A 92 2.65 -10.72 -31.25
C ARG A 92 1.38 -9.87 -31.28
N GLY A 93 0.81 -9.53 -30.12
CA GLY A 93 -0.45 -8.77 -30.02
C GLY A 93 -1.69 -9.58 -30.39
N GLN A 94 -1.60 -10.91 -30.52
CA GLN A 94 -2.71 -11.78 -30.94
C GLN A 94 -3.49 -12.31 -29.73
N GLY A 95 -3.89 -11.41 -28.84
CA GLY A 95 -4.52 -11.75 -27.56
C GLY A 95 -5.85 -12.51 -27.71
N ALA A 96 -6.69 -12.11 -28.66
CA ALA A 96 -7.96 -12.78 -28.95
C ALA A 96 -7.76 -14.25 -29.39
N VAL A 97 -6.73 -14.50 -30.21
CA VAL A 97 -6.38 -15.85 -30.68
C VAL A 97 -5.83 -16.70 -29.52
N ALA A 98 -4.94 -16.12 -28.70
CA ALA A 98 -4.42 -16.80 -27.51
C ALA A 98 -5.55 -17.19 -26.55
N ARG A 99 -6.53 -16.30 -26.34
CA ARG A 99 -7.66 -16.55 -25.44
C ARG A 99 -8.50 -17.73 -25.92
N ARG A 100 -8.89 -17.73 -27.21
CA ARG A 100 -9.67 -18.83 -27.81
C ARG A 100 -8.94 -20.17 -27.72
N LEU A 101 -7.63 -20.16 -27.93
CA LEU A 101 -6.82 -21.37 -27.86
C LEU A 101 -6.71 -21.91 -26.42
N ALA A 102 -6.57 -21.03 -25.43
CA ALA A 102 -6.61 -21.41 -24.03
C ALA A 102 -7.99 -21.93 -23.60
N GLU A 103 -9.07 -21.32 -24.06
CA GLU A 103 -10.45 -21.75 -23.79
C GLU A 103 -10.73 -23.14 -24.41
N ALA A 104 -10.24 -23.38 -25.62
CA ALA A 104 -10.30 -24.71 -26.24
C ALA A 104 -9.52 -25.77 -25.46
N GLU A 105 -8.41 -25.40 -24.80
CA GLU A 105 -7.68 -26.32 -23.92
C GLU A 105 -8.47 -26.69 -22.65
N VAL A 106 -9.30 -25.77 -22.15
CA VAL A 106 -10.27 -26.06 -21.07
C VAL A 106 -11.36 -27.01 -21.57
N VAL A 107 -11.92 -26.79 -22.76
CA VAL A 107 -12.92 -27.70 -23.36
C VAL A 107 -12.35 -29.10 -23.61
N ARG A 108 -11.07 -29.19 -24.00
CA ARG A 108 -10.39 -30.45 -24.29
C ARG A 108 -10.05 -31.24 -23.03
N SER A 109 -9.48 -30.60 -22.01
CA SER A 109 -8.90 -31.30 -20.85
C SER A 109 -9.67 -31.10 -19.54
N GLY A 110 -10.38 -29.98 -19.38
CA GLY A 110 -11.01 -29.59 -18.11
C GLY A 110 -10.06 -29.38 -16.93
N SER A 111 -8.74 -29.45 -17.14
CA SER A 111 -7.75 -29.51 -16.06
C SER A 111 -7.53 -28.16 -15.36
N ALA A 112 -7.08 -28.19 -14.11
CA ALA A 112 -6.68 -26.97 -13.37
C ALA A 112 -5.63 -26.14 -14.12
N ARG A 113 -4.65 -26.81 -14.77
CA ARG A 113 -3.63 -26.14 -15.60
C ARG A 113 -4.22 -25.43 -16.82
N ALA A 114 -5.26 -26.00 -17.43
CA ALA A 114 -5.97 -25.36 -18.54
C ALA A 114 -6.72 -24.10 -18.07
N TRP A 115 -7.42 -24.18 -16.94
CA TRP A 115 -8.07 -23.01 -16.34
C TRP A 115 -7.06 -21.92 -15.94
N TYR A 116 -5.91 -22.32 -15.37
CA TYR A 116 -4.82 -21.40 -15.06
C TYR A 116 -4.27 -20.72 -16.31
N LEU A 117 -4.11 -21.47 -17.41
CA LEU A 117 -3.69 -20.90 -18.69
C LEU A 117 -4.69 -19.86 -19.21
N VAL A 118 -5.99 -20.16 -19.19
CA VAL A 118 -7.05 -19.19 -19.55
C VAL A 118 -6.94 -17.94 -18.70
N ALA A 119 -6.79 -18.09 -17.38
CA ALA A 119 -6.66 -16.98 -16.46
C ALA A 119 -5.45 -16.09 -16.78
N ARG A 120 -4.27 -16.69 -17.03
CA ARG A 120 -3.06 -15.94 -17.42
C ARG A 120 -3.20 -15.23 -18.76
N VAL A 121 -3.87 -15.85 -19.73
CA VAL A 121 -4.12 -15.19 -21.03
C VAL A 121 -5.08 -14.02 -20.88
N ARG A 122 -6.17 -14.19 -20.11
CA ARG A 122 -7.13 -13.12 -19.80
C ARG A 122 -6.48 -11.96 -19.05
N GLN A 123 -5.67 -12.27 -18.03
CA GLN A 123 -4.88 -11.28 -17.30
C GLN A 123 -3.96 -10.48 -18.24
N ALA A 124 -3.26 -11.16 -19.16
CA ALA A 124 -2.35 -10.50 -20.10
C ALA A 124 -3.04 -9.57 -21.13
N VAL A 125 -4.36 -9.74 -21.34
CA VAL A 125 -5.15 -8.88 -22.23
C VAL A 125 -6.09 -7.95 -21.46
N ASN A 126 -5.92 -7.83 -20.14
CA ASN A 126 -6.76 -7.03 -19.23
C ASN A 126 -8.25 -7.36 -19.32
N ASP A 127 -8.59 -8.66 -19.42
CA ASP A 127 -9.98 -9.15 -19.44
C ASP A 127 -10.48 -9.38 -18.00
N GLU A 128 -11.62 -8.76 -17.65
CA GLU A 128 -12.24 -8.81 -16.31
C GLU A 128 -12.55 -10.26 -15.85
N GLY A 129 -12.68 -11.20 -16.78
CA GLY A 129 -12.92 -12.61 -16.50
C GLY A 129 -11.67 -13.39 -16.04
N ALA A 130 -10.52 -12.74 -15.83
CA ALA A 130 -9.29 -13.38 -15.36
C ALA A 130 -9.43 -13.96 -13.95
N ALA A 131 -9.98 -13.18 -13.00
CA ALA A 131 -10.15 -13.60 -11.60
C ALA A 131 -11.07 -14.83 -11.47
N ASP A 132 -12.17 -14.87 -12.23
CA ASP A 132 -13.07 -16.03 -12.26
C ASP A 132 -12.36 -17.29 -12.76
N ALA A 133 -11.52 -17.15 -13.80
CA ALA A 133 -10.75 -18.27 -14.33
C ALA A 133 -9.70 -18.80 -13.33
N PHE A 134 -9.04 -17.93 -12.55
CA PHE A 134 -8.14 -18.38 -11.47
C PHE A 134 -8.91 -19.12 -10.37
N ARG A 135 -10.09 -18.63 -9.96
CA ARG A 135 -10.95 -19.33 -8.99
C ARG A 135 -11.38 -20.71 -9.49
N ARG A 136 -11.72 -20.83 -10.79
CA ARG A 136 -11.99 -22.14 -11.42
C ARG A 136 -10.77 -23.04 -11.48
N ALA A 137 -9.57 -22.49 -11.69
CA ALA A 137 -8.32 -23.27 -11.67
C ALA A 137 -8.08 -23.88 -10.29
N ILE A 138 -8.30 -23.11 -9.22
CA ILE A 138 -8.20 -23.58 -7.82
C ILE A 138 -9.26 -24.66 -7.55
N ALA A 139 -10.51 -24.44 -7.95
CA ALA A 139 -11.59 -25.40 -7.72
C ALA A 139 -11.42 -26.72 -8.50
N ALA A 140 -10.77 -26.67 -9.67
CA ALA A 140 -10.49 -27.85 -10.49
C ALA A 140 -9.20 -28.59 -10.08
N ALA A 141 -8.41 -28.05 -9.14
CA ALA A 141 -7.15 -28.66 -8.73
C ALA A 141 -7.40 -29.87 -7.81
N ALA A 142 -6.86 -31.02 -8.21
CA ALA A 142 -6.76 -32.18 -7.33
C ALA A 142 -5.71 -31.92 -6.23
N PRO A 143 -5.72 -32.66 -5.11
CA PRO A 143 -4.76 -32.50 -4.01
C PRO A 143 -3.30 -32.53 -4.45
N GLU A 144 -2.97 -33.23 -5.54
CA GLU A 144 -1.62 -33.37 -6.09
C GLU A 144 -1.18 -32.20 -6.99
N ALA A 145 -2.10 -31.30 -7.36
CA ALA A 145 -1.83 -30.12 -8.20
C ALA A 145 -1.61 -28.84 -7.37
N THR A 146 -0.86 -28.97 -6.27
CA THR A 146 -0.59 -27.87 -5.34
C THR A 146 0.10 -26.67 -6.01
N ASP A 147 1.00 -26.91 -6.96
CA ASP A 147 1.71 -25.89 -7.73
C ASP A 147 0.78 -24.91 -8.45
N VAL A 148 -0.28 -25.43 -9.08
CA VAL A 148 -1.28 -24.62 -9.79
C VAL A 148 -2.12 -23.81 -8.82
N THR A 149 -2.55 -24.43 -7.73
CA THR A 149 -3.36 -23.76 -6.71
C THR A 149 -2.60 -22.59 -6.09
N VAL A 150 -1.35 -22.80 -5.67
CA VAL A 150 -0.50 -21.75 -5.10
C VAL A 150 -0.25 -20.64 -6.12
N SER A 151 0.05 -20.99 -7.38
CA SER A 151 0.27 -19.99 -8.44
C SER A 151 -0.99 -19.18 -8.78
N ALA A 152 -2.16 -19.81 -8.78
CA ALA A 152 -3.45 -19.13 -9.02
C ALA A 152 -3.80 -18.19 -7.86
N ARG A 153 -3.58 -18.63 -6.61
CA ARG A 153 -3.76 -17.77 -5.42
C ARG A 153 -2.82 -16.57 -5.45
N ALA A 154 -1.56 -16.78 -5.84
CA ALA A 154 -0.60 -15.68 -5.96
C ALA A 154 -1.04 -14.65 -7.01
N ALA A 155 -1.53 -15.10 -8.17
CA ALA A 155 -2.02 -14.18 -9.21
C ALA A 155 -3.26 -13.39 -8.76
N LEU A 156 -4.19 -14.01 -8.02
CA LEU A 156 -5.34 -13.31 -7.42
C LEU A 156 -4.88 -12.29 -6.38
N LEU A 157 -3.90 -12.63 -5.56
CA LEU A 157 -3.34 -11.73 -4.55
C LEU A 157 -2.63 -10.52 -5.20
N GLU A 158 -1.88 -10.75 -6.28
CA GLU A 158 -1.23 -9.70 -7.04
C GLU A 158 -2.26 -8.71 -7.61
N GLN A 159 -3.37 -9.20 -8.15
CA GLN A 159 -4.47 -8.38 -8.63
C GLN A 159 -5.10 -7.55 -7.50
N ALA A 160 -5.46 -8.19 -6.38
CA ALA A 160 -6.04 -7.51 -5.22
C ALA A 160 -5.13 -6.40 -4.67
N LEU A 161 -3.81 -6.65 -4.63
CA LEU A 161 -2.83 -5.66 -4.21
C LEU A 161 -2.69 -4.49 -5.19
N ALA A 162 -2.84 -4.72 -6.49
CA ALA A 162 -2.83 -3.67 -7.51
C ALA A 162 -4.10 -2.79 -7.43
N GLU A 163 -5.23 -3.40 -7.08
CA GLU A 163 -6.52 -2.72 -6.89
C GLU A 163 -6.62 -2.00 -5.53
N GLY A 164 -5.64 -2.20 -4.64
CA GLY A 164 -5.57 -1.55 -3.33
C GLY A 164 -6.42 -2.21 -2.26
N GLU A 165 -6.86 -3.45 -2.46
CA GLU A 165 -7.62 -4.20 -1.46
C GLU A 165 -6.74 -4.50 -0.23
N GLY A 166 -7.22 -4.11 0.95
CA GLY A 166 -6.45 -4.18 2.19
C GLY A 166 -6.40 -5.55 2.86
N GLU A 167 -7.34 -6.46 2.54
CA GLU A 167 -7.48 -7.76 3.19
C GLU A 167 -7.66 -8.90 2.17
N ALA A 168 -6.60 -9.16 1.43
CA ALA A 168 -6.55 -10.29 0.52
C ALA A 168 -6.03 -11.57 1.23
N PRO A 169 -6.59 -12.76 0.92
CA PRO A 169 -6.17 -14.02 1.54
C PRO A 169 -4.77 -14.45 1.09
N THR A 170 -3.95 -14.92 2.03
CA THR A 170 -2.56 -15.36 1.78
C THR A 170 -2.38 -16.89 1.84
N GLU A 171 -3.44 -17.65 2.14
CA GLU A 171 -3.38 -19.07 2.49
C GLU A 171 -2.56 -19.92 1.51
N GLY A 172 -1.51 -20.57 2.03
CA GLY A 172 -0.67 -21.51 1.29
C GLY A 172 0.39 -20.85 0.42
N LEU A 173 0.45 -19.51 0.41
CA LEU A 173 1.54 -18.78 -0.25
C LEU A 173 2.79 -18.71 0.62
N GLU A 174 2.63 -18.84 1.95
CA GLU A 174 3.73 -18.83 2.92
C GLU A 174 4.68 -20.03 2.75
N GLU A 175 4.18 -21.13 2.18
CA GLU A 175 4.92 -22.35 1.84
C GLU A 175 5.37 -22.39 0.36
N GLY A 176 5.05 -21.35 -0.41
CA GLY A 176 5.39 -21.24 -1.82
C GLY A 176 6.87 -20.92 -2.07
N ASN A 177 7.19 -20.60 -3.32
CA ASN A 177 8.51 -20.05 -3.66
C ASN A 177 8.71 -18.64 -3.08
N ASP A 178 9.93 -18.13 -3.11
CA ASP A 178 10.26 -16.83 -2.53
C ASP A 178 9.43 -15.66 -3.08
N ASP A 179 9.01 -15.70 -4.34
CA ASP A 179 8.16 -14.67 -4.96
C ASP A 179 6.75 -14.68 -4.36
N GLN A 180 6.19 -15.88 -4.18
CA GLN A 180 4.88 -16.08 -3.57
C GLN A 180 4.89 -15.70 -2.10
N ARG A 181 5.96 -16.04 -1.37
CA ARG A 181 6.16 -15.66 0.03
C ARG A 181 6.32 -14.15 0.17
N LEU A 182 7.06 -13.50 -0.73
CA LEU A 182 7.19 -12.04 -0.74
C LEU A 182 5.85 -11.34 -0.97
N LEU A 183 5.02 -11.88 -1.88
CA LEU A 183 3.67 -11.37 -2.14
C LEU A 183 2.75 -11.54 -0.92
N ALA A 184 2.80 -12.70 -0.27
CA ALA A 184 2.07 -12.95 0.98
C ALA A 184 2.48 -11.97 2.08
N ALA A 185 3.78 -11.70 2.23
CA ALA A 185 4.28 -10.70 3.17
C ALA A 185 3.76 -9.30 2.85
N ALA A 186 3.76 -8.89 1.57
CA ALA A 186 3.26 -7.59 1.14
C ALA A 186 1.78 -7.39 1.53
N ALA A 187 0.95 -8.40 1.30
CA ALA A 187 -0.46 -8.38 1.70
C ALA A 187 -0.64 -8.36 3.22
N ALA A 188 0.10 -9.20 3.94
CA ALA A 188 0.06 -9.24 5.39
C ALA A 188 0.42 -7.89 6.02
N LEU A 189 1.39 -7.15 5.47
CA LEU A 189 1.81 -5.80 5.91
C LEU A 189 0.79 -4.68 5.58
N ARG A 190 -0.20 -4.93 4.72
CA ARG A 190 -1.31 -4.00 4.44
C ARG A 190 -2.54 -4.24 5.31
N SER A 191 -2.60 -5.38 6.00
CA SER A 191 -3.74 -5.74 6.84
C SER A 191 -3.95 -4.74 7.99
N SER A 192 -5.23 -4.52 8.34
CA SER A 192 -5.65 -3.78 9.54
C SER A 192 -5.17 -4.45 10.83
N SER A 193 -4.99 -5.78 10.82
CA SER A 193 -4.60 -6.58 11.98
C SER A 193 -3.10 -6.51 12.25
N LYS A 194 -2.74 -5.99 13.43
CA LYS A 194 -1.34 -5.97 13.93
C LYS A 194 -0.69 -7.36 13.96
N PHE A 195 -1.47 -8.42 14.21
CA PHE A 195 -0.95 -9.79 14.25
C PHE A 195 -0.59 -10.29 12.85
N ARG A 196 -1.42 -9.99 11.84
CA ARG A 196 -1.10 -10.31 10.44
C ARG A 196 0.11 -9.53 9.96
N ARG A 197 0.18 -8.22 10.24
CA ARG A 197 1.36 -7.41 9.89
C ARG A 197 2.64 -7.94 10.54
N ALA A 198 2.60 -8.30 11.82
CA ALA A 198 3.73 -8.93 12.49
C ALA A 198 4.13 -10.25 11.81
N SER A 199 3.15 -11.08 11.41
CA SER A 199 3.42 -12.31 10.67
C SER A 199 4.06 -12.04 9.29
N GLY A 200 3.62 -11.01 8.57
CA GLY A 200 4.25 -10.55 7.35
C GLY A 200 5.71 -10.12 7.56
N ALA A 201 5.99 -9.38 8.64
CA ALA A 201 7.35 -9.00 9.01
C ALA A 201 8.24 -10.21 9.35
N SER A 202 7.67 -11.26 9.97
CA SER A 202 8.39 -12.53 10.18
C SER A 202 8.75 -13.21 8.86
N LEU A 203 7.81 -13.25 7.91
CA LEU A 203 8.05 -13.84 6.59
C LEU A 203 9.15 -13.07 5.83
N LEU A 204 9.15 -11.73 5.90
CA LEU A 204 10.26 -10.92 5.37
C LEU A 204 11.60 -11.25 6.04
N ALA A 205 11.61 -11.56 7.34
CA ALA A 205 12.84 -11.85 8.09
C ALA A 205 13.45 -13.20 7.70
N GLU A 206 12.62 -14.13 7.23
CA GLU A 206 13.06 -15.40 6.65
C GLU A 206 13.61 -15.21 5.23
N LEU A 207 12.99 -14.32 4.43
CA LEU A 207 13.42 -14.01 3.06
C LEU A 207 14.66 -13.11 3.00
N ALA A 208 14.97 -12.36 4.07
CA ALA A 208 16.02 -11.34 4.12
C ALA A 208 17.43 -11.85 3.76
N THR A 209 17.70 -13.14 3.98
CA THR A 209 18.99 -13.78 3.69
C THR A 209 19.00 -14.55 2.37
N GLY A 210 17.87 -14.60 1.66
CA GLY A 210 17.69 -15.36 0.43
C GLY A 210 17.89 -14.54 -0.86
N PRO A 211 17.59 -15.14 -2.03
CA PRO A 211 17.66 -14.48 -3.33
C PRO A 211 16.83 -13.20 -3.43
N ARG A 212 15.71 -13.14 -2.70
CA ARG A 212 14.80 -11.98 -2.60
C ARG A 212 15.06 -11.07 -1.39
N GLY A 213 16.23 -11.21 -0.76
CA GLY A 213 16.55 -10.48 0.47
C GLY A 213 16.53 -8.97 0.31
N ARG A 214 16.97 -8.45 -0.85
CA ARG A 214 16.95 -7.01 -1.14
C ARG A 214 15.52 -6.46 -1.22
N GLU A 215 14.62 -7.14 -1.92
CA GLU A 215 13.22 -6.74 -2.00
C GLU A 215 12.53 -6.84 -0.63
N ALA A 216 12.84 -7.89 0.15
CA ALA A 216 12.31 -8.04 1.50
C ALA A 216 12.73 -6.89 2.43
N VAL A 217 14.01 -6.49 2.40
CA VAL A 217 14.52 -5.35 3.18
C VAL A 217 13.89 -4.03 2.72
N ALA A 218 13.77 -3.83 1.41
CA ALA A 218 13.13 -2.63 0.86
C ALA A 218 11.67 -2.53 1.32
N MET A 219 10.92 -3.63 1.27
CA MET A 219 9.53 -3.70 1.73
C MET A 219 9.40 -3.46 3.23
N ALA A 220 10.30 -4.02 4.04
CA ALA A 220 10.33 -3.77 5.47
C ALA A 220 10.61 -2.29 5.80
N ALA A 221 11.57 -1.67 5.11
CA ALA A 221 11.90 -0.26 5.28
C ALA A 221 10.72 0.64 4.87
N GLU A 222 10.09 0.38 3.72
CA GLU A 222 8.92 1.13 3.26
C GLU A 222 7.73 0.99 4.22
N HIS A 223 7.49 -0.21 4.75
CA HIS A 223 6.44 -0.41 5.73
C HIS A 223 6.74 0.33 7.05
N ALA A 224 7.99 0.29 7.51
CA ALA A 224 8.40 1.02 8.70
C ALA A 224 8.19 2.53 8.52
N ASP A 225 8.55 3.06 7.35
CA ASP A 225 8.36 4.48 7.01
C ASP A 225 6.89 4.87 6.92
N ARG A 226 6.06 4.03 6.30
CA ARG A 226 4.61 4.27 6.17
C ARG A 226 3.90 4.27 7.52
N MET A 227 4.21 3.29 8.37
CA MET A 227 3.53 3.13 9.66
C MET A 227 4.06 4.09 10.73
N GLY A 228 5.35 4.44 10.68
CA GLY A 228 5.97 5.41 11.58
C GLY A 228 5.62 5.16 13.05
N LEU A 229 4.79 6.06 13.62
CA LEU A 229 4.40 5.99 15.02
C LEU A 229 3.26 5.01 15.35
N ASP A 230 2.72 4.31 14.36
CA ASP A 230 1.62 3.33 14.54
C ASP A 230 2.10 1.88 14.58
N LEU A 231 3.41 1.63 14.39
CA LEU A 231 3.99 0.29 14.52
C LEU A 231 3.85 -0.22 15.96
N SER A 232 3.30 -1.42 16.16
CA SER A 232 3.42 -2.08 17.46
C SER A 232 4.87 -2.45 17.77
N TRP A 233 5.16 -2.69 19.05
CA TRP A 233 6.49 -3.07 19.50
C TRP A 233 6.99 -4.36 18.82
N VAL A 234 6.11 -5.37 18.68
CA VAL A 234 6.44 -6.66 18.03
C VAL A 234 6.75 -6.46 16.54
N GLU A 235 6.00 -5.61 15.86
CA GLU A 235 6.26 -5.29 14.45
C GLU A 235 7.62 -4.60 14.30
N ALA A 236 7.91 -3.61 15.15
CA ALA A 236 9.17 -2.88 15.09
C ALA A 236 10.39 -3.80 15.32
N GLU A 237 10.31 -4.72 16.29
CA GLU A 237 11.36 -5.71 16.55
C GLU A 237 11.59 -6.63 15.33
N ARG A 238 10.51 -7.13 14.72
CA ARG A 238 10.61 -8.02 13.55
C ARG A 238 11.19 -7.30 12.35
N LEU A 239 10.76 -6.07 12.06
CA LEU A 239 11.30 -5.26 10.97
C LEU A 239 12.77 -4.91 11.19
N GLU A 240 13.18 -4.63 12.43
CA GLU A 240 14.60 -4.44 12.78
C GLU A 240 15.39 -5.72 12.46
N ALA A 241 14.87 -6.89 12.86
CA ALA A 241 15.51 -8.18 12.57
C ALA A 241 15.66 -8.42 11.06
N VAL A 242 14.68 -8.06 10.22
CA VAL A 242 14.79 -8.13 8.75
C VAL A 242 16.02 -7.36 8.27
N ILE A 243 16.12 -6.08 8.65
CA ILE A 243 17.16 -5.18 8.15
C ILE A 243 18.55 -5.58 8.66
N VAL A 244 18.65 -5.99 9.93
CA VAL A 244 19.92 -6.42 10.53
C VAL A 244 20.39 -7.75 9.93
N ARG A 245 19.49 -8.74 9.76
CA ARG A 245 19.84 -10.07 9.25
C ARG A 245 20.34 -10.05 7.81
N ALA A 246 19.84 -9.13 6.99
CA ALA A 246 20.29 -9.03 5.61
C ALA A 246 21.79 -8.74 5.52
N GLY A 247 22.38 -8.02 6.49
CA GLY A 247 23.83 -7.76 6.53
C GLY A 247 24.35 -6.75 5.49
N TRP A 248 23.51 -6.32 4.53
CA TRP A 248 23.84 -5.32 3.51
C TRP A 248 23.02 -4.04 3.74
N LEU A 249 23.62 -3.05 4.41
CA LEU A 249 23.03 -1.70 4.60
C LEU A 249 23.29 -0.79 3.38
N GLU A 250 23.38 -1.34 2.17
CA GLU A 250 23.81 -0.61 0.97
C GLU A 250 22.82 0.49 0.54
N SER A 251 21.59 0.51 1.09
CA SER A 251 20.63 1.58 0.82
C SER A 251 20.48 2.50 2.04
N GLY A 252 20.66 3.82 1.81
CA GLY A 252 20.39 4.82 2.85
C GLY A 252 18.94 4.79 3.38
N LYS A 253 18.01 4.12 2.67
CA LYS A 253 16.65 3.86 3.16
C LYS A 253 16.61 2.83 4.28
N ALA A 254 17.30 1.69 4.13
CA ALA A 254 17.34 0.64 5.15
C ALA A 254 18.03 1.10 6.43
N GLU A 255 19.11 1.87 6.30
CA GLU A 255 19.83 2.44 7.44
C GLU A 255 18.98 3.47 8.22
N ARG A 256 18.25 4.34 7.50
CA ARG A 256 17.27 5.25 8.11
C ARG A 256 16.18 4.46 8.83
N ALA A 257 15.52 3.52 8.15
CA ALA A 257 14.49 2.68 8.76
C ALA A 257 14.99 1.98 10.04
N LEU A 258 16.21 1.42 10.02
CA LEU A 258 16.83 0.79 11.18
C LEU A 258 17.03 1.76 12.35
N ARG A 259 17.49 2.99 12.09
CA ARG A 259 17.60 4.03 13.09
C ARG A 259 16.24 4.36 13.72
N ARG A 260 15.20 4.52 12.90
CA ARG A 260 13.81 4.76 13.39
C ARG A 260 13.31 3.64 14.29
N LEU A 261 13.49 2.40 13.86
CA LEU A 261 13.02 1.22 14.57
C LEU A 261 13.72 1.10 15.94
N ARG A 262 15.03 1.31 15.99
CA ARG A 262 15.82 1.33 17.23
C ARG A 262 15.40 2.45 18.17
N ALA A 263 15.18 3.65 17.66
CA ALA A 263 14.69 4.77 18.45
C ALA A 263 13.31 4.50 19.02
N ARG A 264 12.39 3.96 18.20
CA ARG A 264 11.05 3.55 18.67
C ARG A 264 11.12 2.50 19.77
N ARG A 265 12.07 1.56 19.68
CA ARG A 265 12.30 0.57 20.74
C ARG A 265 12.77 1.22 22.05
N ARG A 266 13.65 2.22 21.97
CA ARG A 266 14.06 3.03 23.14
C ARG A 266 12.88 3.77 23.76
N LEU A 267 12.04 4.40 22.93
CA LEU A 267 10.82 5.08 23.37
C LEU A 267 9.80 4.16 24.01
N ALA A 268 9.64 2.94 23.50
CA ALA A 268 8.75 1.96 24.11
C ALA A 268 9.25 1.50 25.49
N ALA A 269 10.57 1.45 25.68
CA ALA A 269 11.23 1.02 26.91
C ALA A 269 11.39 2.15 27.95
N SER A 270 11.36 3.42 27.53
CA SER A 270 11.52 4.58 28.39
C SER A 270 10.19 5.01 29.04
N ALA A 271 10.23 5.31 30.34
CA ALA A 271 9.13 5.98 31.06
C ALA A 271 9.00 7.47 30.64
N GLU A 272 10.05 8.06 30.07
CA GLU A 272 10.16 9.46 29.65
C GLU A 272 10.01 9.59 28.13
N ARG A 273 8.89 9.05 27.60
CA ARG A 273 8.61 8.91 26.15
C ARG A 273 8.69 10.21 25.35
N GLU A 274 8.46 11.36 25.97
CA GLU A 274 8.32 12.64 25.26
C GLU A 274 9.67 13.34 25.01
N THR A 275 10.65 13.12 25.89
CA THR A 275 11.99 13.74 25.81
C THR A 275 12.86 13.04 24.76
N GLU A 276 12.86 11.70 24.76
CA GLU A 276 13.60 10.91 23.77
C GLU A 276 13.02 11.04 22.35
N LEU A 277 11.69 11.13 22.19
CA LEU A 277 11.05 11.24 20.86
C LEU A 277 11.45 12.56 20.20
N SER A 278 11.62 13.59 21.03
CA SER A 278 12.01 14.92 20.62
C SER A 278 13.48 15.03 20.25
N ALA A 279 14.36 14.39 21.02
CA ALA A 279 15.79 14.30 20.70
C ALA A 279 16.01 13.52 19.40
N TRP A 280 15.24 12.44 19.19
CA TRP A 280 15.31 11.61 18.00
C TRP A 280 14.81 12.31 16.73
N LEU A 281 13.65 13.00 16.79
CA LEU A 281 13.16 13.81 15.66
C LEU A 281 14.15 14.90 15.26
N ALA A 282 14.91 15.43 16.22
CA ALA A 282 16.00 16.37 15.95
C ALA A 282 17.23 15.68 15.31
N GLU A 283 17.51 14.42 15.56
CA GLU A 283 18.67 13.72 14.96
C GLU A 283 18.38 13.21 13.53
N GLU A 284 17.18 12.68 13.28
CA GLU A 284 16.84 11.92 12.07
C GLU A 284 16.62 12.78 10.81
N GLN A 285 16.24 14.06 10.96
CA GLN A 285 15.98 14.99 9.84
C GLN A 285 17.19 15.86 9.47
N GLY A 286 18.37 15.57 10.01
CA GLY A 286 19.41 16.60 10.14
C GLY A 286 18.95 17.73 11.06
N GLY A 287 17.96 17.47 11.91
CA GLY A 287 17.31 18.46 12.76
C GLY A 287 18.25 19.12 13.76
N ALA A 288 19.40 18.55 14.11
CA ALA A 288 20.43 19.25 14.89
C ALA A 288 21.02 20.39 14.05
N ARG A 289 21.42 20.11 12.81
CA ARG A 289 21.94 21.12 11.88
C ARG A 289 20.86 22.09 11.41
N HIS A 290 19.62 21.62 11.19
CA HIS A 290 18.48 22.48 10.86
C HIS A 290 17.98 23.29 12.08
N LEU A 291 18.02 22.75 13.30
CA LEU A 291 17.79 23.53 14.52
C LEU A 291 18.90 24.55 14.70
N ASP A 292 20.16 24.19 14.45
CA ASP A 292 21.28 25.12 14.59
C ASP A 292 21.18 26.24 13.54
N LEU A 293 20.84 25.92 12.29
CA LEU A 293 20.55 26.89 11.23
C LEU A 293 19.33 27.75 11.57
N ALA A 294 18.24 27.13 12.04
CA ALA A 294 17.02 27.84 12.41
C ALA A 294 17.22 28.69 13.68
N ARG A 295 18.08 28.28 14.62
CA ARG A 295 18.53 29.07 15.77
C ARG A 295 19.42 30.23 15.33
N ALA A 296 20.26 30.07 14.31
CA ALA A 296 21.08 31.15 13.74
C ALA A 296 20.19 32.20 13.07
N VAL A 297 19.26 31.78 12.20
CA VAL A 297 18.23 32.66 11.59
C VAL A 297 17.38 33.35 12.65
N ALA A 298 16.91 32.63 13.68
CA ALA A 298 16.09 33.21 14.75
C ALA A 298 16.87 34.14 15.71
N ARG A 299 18.21 34.09 15.69
CA ARG A 299 19.10 35.04 16.39
C ARG A 299 19.47 36.24 15.53
N GLY A 300 19.19 36.21 14.22
CA GLY A 300 19.57 37.24 13.27
C GLY A 300 21.02 37.12 12.80
N ASP A 301 21.63 35.94 12.97
CA ASP A 301 22.98 35.66 12.50
C ASP A 301 22.99 35.56 10.96
N GLU A 302 24.06 36.00 10.31
CA GLU A 302 24.26 35.79 8.87
C GLU A 302 24.48 34.29 8.62
N VAL A 303 23.59 33.70 7.81
CA VAL A 303 23.65 32.29 7.40
C VAL A 303 23.99 32.23 5.91
N ASP A 304 24.91 31.35 5.55
CA ASP A 304 25.32 31.12 4.16
C ASP A 304 24.10 30.71 3.30
N PRO A 305 23.82 31.41 2.18
CA PRO A 305 22.74 31.07 1.25
C PRO A 305 22.75 29.61 0.78
N ASP A 306 23.94 29.02 0.59
CA ASP A 306 24.09 27.65 0.12
C ASP A 306 23.73 26.63 1.22
N GLU A 307 23.94 26.98 2.50
CA GLU A 307 23.48 26.16 3.65
C GLU A 307 21.96 26.27 3.86
N LEU A 308 21.38 27.42 3.54
CA LEU A 308 19.93 27.65 3.46
C LEU A 308 19.28 26.83 2.33
N GLU A 309 19.97 26.68 1.20
CA GLU A 309 19.53 25.86 0.06
C GLU A 309 19.61 24.36 0.35
N LEU A 310 20.61 23.90 1.11
CA LEU A 310 20.69 22.52 1.61
C LEU A 310 19.60 22.20 2.65
N ALA A 311 19.17 23.20 3.41
CA ALA A 311 18.03 23.13 4.32
C ALA A 311 16.66 23.35 3.62
N ALA A 312 16.65 23.77 2.34
CA ALA A 312 15.45 24.12 1.59
C ALA A 312 14.47 22.94 1.34
N GLY A 313 14.85 21.72 1.72
CA GLY A 313 13.92 20.59 1.82
C GLY A 313 12.96 20.68 3.01
N VAL A 314 13.27 21.50 4.02
CA VAL A 314 12.40 21.77 5.18
C VAL A 314 11.77 23.15 4.99
N PRO A 315 10.45 23.25 4.82
CA PRO A 315 9.76 24.53 4.71
C PRO A 315 10.09 25.43 5.91
N ALA A 316 10.33 26.73 5.68
CA ALA A 316 10.72 27.69 6.72
C ALA A 316 9.83 27.63 7.98
N ALA A 317 8.52 27.40 7.82
CA ALA A 317 7.61 27.25 8.95
C ALA A 317 7.82 25.97 9.79
N ALA A 318 8.27 24.87 9.18
CA ALA A 318 8.65 23.68 9.94
C ALA A 318 9.89 23.96 10.81
N ALA A 319 10.85 24.73 10.29
CA ALA A 319 12.02 25.17 11.04
C ALA A 319 11.62 26.12 12.19
N HIS A 320 10.78 27.12 11.94
CA HIS A 320 10.28 28.02 12.98
C HIS A 320 9.49 27.28 14.08
N ALA A 321 8.66 26.29 13.71
CA ALA A 321 7.96 25.46 14.68
C ALA A 321 8.92 24.68 15.58
N LEU A 322 9.98 24.09 15.02
CA LEU A 322 11.00 23.40 15.79
C LEU A 322 11.74 24.35 16.75
N VAL A 323 12.10 25.55 16.28
CA VAL A 323 12.73 26.59 17.11
C VAL A 323 11.85 26.99 18.28
N VAL A 324 10.54 27.21 18.05
CA VAL A 324 9.62 27.56 19.13
C VAL A 324 9.52 26.43 20.15
N VAL A 325 9.37 25.18 19.72
CA VAL A 325 9.26 24.02 20.62
C VAL A 325 10.54 23.87 21.46
N ASP A 326 11.72 24.01 20.86
CA ASP A 326 13.01 23.93 21.55
C ASP A 326 13.20 25.09 22.54
N ALA A 327 12.87 26.32 22.12
CA ALA A 327 12.98 27.51 22.96
C ALA A 327 12.06 27.44 24.18
N LEU A 328 10.80 27.01 24.01
CA LEU A 328 9.87 26.80 25.12
C LEU A 328 10.38 25.75 26.12
N ARG A 329 11.02 24.68 25.63
CA ARG A 329 11.60 23.63 26.50
C ARG A 329 12.81 24.09 27.28
N ARG A 330 13.56 25.05 26.74
CA ARG A 330 14.74 25.64 27.37
C ARG A 330 14.45 26.92 28.14
N ASP A 331 13.18 27.29 28.24
CA ASP A 331 12.74 28.54 28.88
C ASP A 331 13.32 29.82 28.21
N ASP A 332 13.64 29.77 26.92
CA ASP A 332 14.11 30.92 26.14
C ASP A 332 12.91 31.68 25.53
N ALA A 333 12.32 32.54 26.34
CA ALA A 333 11.12 33.30 25.97
C ALA A 333 11.34 34.23 24.76
N ALA A 334 12.55 34.77 24.57
CA ALA A 334 12.83 35.70 23.48
C ALA A 334 12.83 35.00 22.11
N VAL A 335 13.49 33.84 22.04
CA VAL A 335 13.52 33.02 20.82
C VAL A 335 12.14 32.43 20.52
N ALA A 336 11.44 31.95 21.55
CA ALA A 336 10.07 31.44 21.40
C ALA A 336 9.12 32.52 20.86
N ALA A 337 9.20 33.76 21.38
CA ALA A 337 8.38 34.86 20.90
C ALA A 337 8.65 35.22 19.43
N ARG A 338 9.92 35.27 19.02
CA ARG A 338 10.29 35.54 17.62
C ARG A 338 9.81 34.44 16.66
N GLY A 339 10.02 33.18 17.04
CA GLY A 339 9.56 32.05 16.24
C GLY A 339 8.03 31.99 16.12
N LEU A 340 7.29 32.32 17.18
CA LEU A 340 5.83 32.40 17.13
C LEU A 340 5.34 33.52 16.22
N LEU A 341 5.99 34.69 16.23
CA LEU A 341 5.66 35.78 15.30
C LEU A 341 5.91 35.37 13.85
N ALA A 342 7.04 34.74 13.56
CA ALA A 342 7.35 34.24 12.22
C ALA A 342 6.30 33.22 11.73
N LEU A 343 5.88 32.29 12.60
CA LEU A 343 4.77 31.36 12.29
C LEU A 343 3.44 32.09 12.08
N ILE A 344 3.14 33.13 12.86
CA ILE A 344 1.92 33.91 12.69
C ILE A 344 1.94 34.67 11.37
N ASP A 345 3.08 35.16 10.90
CA ASP A 345 3.15 35.95 9.68
C ASP A 345 3.09 35.04 8.44
N ASP A 346 3.78 33.90 8.47
CA ASP A 346 3.81 32.94 7.38
C ASP A 346 3.40 31.54 7.88
N VAL A 347 2.11 31.19 7.73
CA VAL A 347 1.65 29.81 7.92
C VAL A 347 1.49 29.14 6.55
N PRO A 348 2.56 28.55 5.98
CA PRO A 348 2.46 27.79 4.75
C PRO A 348 1.81 26.42 4.99
N LYS A 349 1.33 25.80 3.90
CA LYS A 349 0.78 24.44 3.93
C LYS A 349 1.75 23.37 4.45
N ALA A 350 3.05 23.66 4.42
CA ALA A 350 4.09 22.73 4.81
C ALA A 350 4.66 23.15 6.18
N GLY A 351 4.63 22.26 7.18
CA GLY A 351 5.04 22.56 8.57
C GLY A 351 3.90 22.80 9.57
N ILE A 352 2.63 22.76 9.12
CA ILE A 352 1.44 22.97 9.96
C ILE A 352 1.41 22.04 11.19
N ALA A 353 1.84 20.80 11.03
CA ALA A 353 1.94 19.82 12.13
C ALA A 353 2.80 20.34 13.29
N GLY A 354 3.95 20.94 12.96
CA GLY A 354 4.83 21.58 13.93
C GLY A 354 4.20 22.83 14.54
N ALA A 355 3.55 23.66 13.72
CA ALA A 355 2.91 24.89 14.18
C ALA A 355 1.80 24.62 15.21
N TRP A 356 0.97 23.58 15.02
CA TRP A 356 -0.02 23.14 16.02
C TRP A 356 0.63 22.73 17.34
N THR A 357 1.76 22.02 17.27
CA THR A 357 2.51 21.58 18.46
C THR A 357 3.11 22.76 19.20
N ALA A 358 3.73 23.68 18.48
CA ALA A 358 4.31 24.92 19.01
C ALA A 358 3.25 25.78 19.69
N ALA A 359 2.10 26.00 19.05
CA ALA A 359 0.99 26.76 19.62
C ALA A 359 0.46 26.11 20.90
N ARG A 360 0.23 24.79 20.91
CA ARG A 360 -0.28 24.08 22.09
C ARG A 360 0.68 24.19 23.29
N LEU A 361 1.99 24.04 23.06
CA LEU A 361 2.98 24.20 24.13
C LEU A 361 3.05 25.66 24.61
N ALA A 362 3.01 26.62 23.69
CA ALA A 362 3.05 28.04 24.02
C ALA A 362 1.81 28.51 24.82
N LEU A 363 0.64 27.87 24.67
CA LEU A 363 -0.54 28.15 25.48
C LEU A 363 -0.35 27.84 26.97
N ALA A 364 0.53 26.89 27.31
CA ALA A 364 0.84 26.59 28.71
C ALA A 364 1.69 27.68 29.39
N ASP A 365 2.39 28.51 28.61
CA ASP A 365 3.26 29.58 29.11
C ASP A 365 2.56 30.94 29.05
N ALA A 366 2.35 31.56 30.22
CA ALA A 366 1.70 32.87 30.36
C ALA A 366 2.33 33.98 29.48
N ARG A 367 3.63 33.93 29.21
CA ARG A 367 4.34 34.92 28.38
C ARG A 367 3.99 34.83 26.89
N HIS A 368 3.46 33.69 26.46
CA HIS A 368 3.23 33.37 25.05
C HIS A 368 1.77 33.08 24.68
N ARG A 369 0.86 33.00 25.66
CA ARG A 369 -0.58 32.72 25.47
C ARG A 369 -1.23 33.51 24.34
N GLU A 370 -1.08 34.83 24.35
CA GLU A 370 -1.72 35.70 23.34
C GLU A 370 -1.22 35.40 21.91
N ARG A 371 0.09 35.21 21.74
CA ARG A 371 0.68 34.85 20.44
C ARG A 371 0.24 33.45 20.00
N ALA A 372 0.20 32.51 20.94
CA ALA A 372 -0.23 31.15 20.67
C ALA A 372 -1.72 31.11 20.26
N ALA A 373 -2.59 31.84 20.96
CA ALA A 373 -4.01 31.96 20.63
C ALA A 373 -4.21 32.60 19.24
N ARG A 374 -3.44 33.66 18.91
CA ARG A 374 -3.46 34.27 17.57
C ARG A 374 -3.01 33.29 16.48
N LEU A 375 -1.97 32.50 16.73
CA LEU A 375 -1.52 31.46 15.80
C LEU A 375 -2.60 30.38 15.62
N VAL A 376 -3.26 29.93 16.69
CA VAL A 376 -4.39 29.00 16.62
C VAL A 376 -5.51 29.53 15.75
N ARG A 377 -5.96 30.78 15.95
CA ARG A 377 -7.00 31.41 15.11
C ARG A 377 -6.62 31.38 13.63
N LYS A 378 -5.41 31.84 13.31
CA LYS A 378 -4.92 31.83 11.92
C LYS A 378 -4.88 30.40 11.32
N MET A 379 -4.56 29.39 12.11
CA MET A 379 -4.58 27.99 11.66
C MET A 379 -6.00 27.42 11.53
N LEU A 380 -6.97 27.90 12.31
CA LEU A 380 -8.38 27.52 12.22
C LEU A 380 -9.08 28.08 10.97
N ASP A 381 -8.69 29.28 10.54
CA ASP A 381 -9.11 29.86 9.27
C ASP A 381 -8.70 28.97 8.07
N GLY A 382 -7.65 28.17 8.26
CA GLY A 382 -7.21 27.15 7.32
C GLY A 382 -8.06 25.86 7.35
N SER A 383 -7.91 25.04 6.31
CA SER A 383 -8.52 23.71 6.23
C SER A 383 -7.70 22.62 6.96
N TRP A 384 -6.93 23.00 7.97
CA TRP A 384 -5.92 22.14 8.58
C TRP A 384 -6.39 21.52 9.88
N ARG A 385 -5.80 20.37 10.24
CA ARG A 385 -6.15 19.63 11.46
C ARG A 385 -4.94 19.49 12.39
N PRO A 386 -5.12 19.57 13.71
CA PRO A 386 -4.07 19.29 14.67
C PRO A 386 -3.67 17.81 14.64
N VAL A 387 -2.37 17.53 14.78
CA VAL A 387 -1.81 16.17 14.69
C VAL A 387 -2.31 15.26 15.82
N ARG A 388 -2.53 15.82 17.02
CA ARG A 388 -2.98 15.07 18.20
C ARG A 388 -4.49 15.17 18.43
N GLY A 389 -5.26 15.61 17.43
CA GLY A 389 -6.69 15.88 17.58
C GLY A 389 -6.99 17.27 18.15
N TRP A 390 -8.25 17.66 18.06
CA TRP A 390 -8.80 18.93 18.52
C TRP A 390 -8.98 18.95 20.04
N LEU A 391 -9.34 17.83 20.68
CA LEU A 391 -9.62 17.80 22.12
C LEU A 391 -8.44 18.26 23.00
N PRO A 392 -7.19 17.79 22.78
CA PRO A 392 -6.05 18.30 23.55
C PRO A 392 -5.79 19.79 23.37
N LEU A 393 -6.18 20.35 22.21
CA LEU A 393 -6.09 21.78 21.96
C LEU A 393 -7.18 22.55 22.73
N VAL A 394 -8.42 22.04 22.79
CA VAL A 394 -9.50 22.60 23.62
C VAL A 394 -9.04 22.70 25.07
N THR A 395 -8.47 21.61 25.63
CA THR A 395 -7.95 21.61 27.01
C THR A 395 -6.86 22.67 27.22
N ALA A 396 -5.92 22.80 26.27
CA ALA A 396 -4.85 23.79 26.36
C ALA A 396 -5.37 25.23 26.30
N LEU A 397 -6.36 25.51 25.44
CA LEU A 397 -6.98 26.82 25.30
C LEU A 397 -7.76 27.22 26.56
N ARG A 398 -8.54 26.29 27.14
CA ARG A 398 -9.22 26.54 28.42
C ARG A 398 -8.23 26.80 29.55
N GLY A 399 -7.15 26.01 29.62
CA GLY A 399 -6.06 26.24 30.57
C GLY A 399 -5.36 27.59 30.40
N ALA A 400 -5.39 28.16 29.20
CA ALA A 400 -4.87 29.50 28.90
C ALA A 400 -5.88 30.63 29.16
N GLY A 401 -7.14 30.31 29.48
CA GLY A 401 -8.23 31.28 29.65
C GLY A 401 -8.90 31.74 28.34
N GLU A 402 -8.62 31.06 27.22
CA GLU A 402 -9.17 31.38 25.89
C GLU A 402 -10.48 30.61 25.63
N GLU A 403 -11.47 30.77 26.52
CA GLU A 403 -12.72 29.99 26.51
C GLU A 403 -13.49 30.10 25.19
N SER A 404 -13.62 31.32 24.63
CA SER A 404 -14.32 31.50 23.35
C SER A 404 -13.65 30.76 22.19
N LEU A 405 -12.32 30.69 22.17
CA LEU A 405 -11.57 30.00 21.13
C LEU A 405 -11.60 28.48 21.35
N ALA A 406 -11.58 28.04 22.61
CA ALA A 406 -11.79 26.64 22.97
C ALA A 406 -13.14 26.11 22.47
N ASP A 407 -14.20 26.92 22.59
CA ASP A 407 -15.55 26.57 22.13
C ASP A 407 -15.62 26.43 20.62
N GLU A 408 -14.99 27.36 19.89
CA GLU A 408 -14.89 27.29 18.43
C GLU A 408 -14.16 26.01 17.97
N VAL A 409 -13.04 25.69 18.63
CA VAL A 409 -12.28 24.47 18.36
C VAL A 409 -13.11 23.22 18.66
N LEU A 410 -13.86 23.20 19.77
CA LEU A 410 -14.69 22.07 20.14
C LEU A 410 -15.85 21.84 19.16
N MET A 411 -16.47 22.92 18.67
CA MET A 411 -17.49 22.83 17.62
C MET A 411 -16.91 22.23 16.34
N ARG A 412 -15.68 22.61 15.97
CA ARG A 412 -14.97 22.01 14.83
C ARG A 412 -14.64 20.54 15.10
N ALA A 413 -14.24 20.17 16.31
CA ALA A 413 -14.01 18.77 16.69
C ALA A 413 -15.28 17.90 16.49
N CYS A 414 -16.44 18.41 16.92
CA CYS A 414 -17.74 17.74 16.74
C CYS A 414 -18.09 17.59 15.25
N ALA A 415 -17.95 18.67 14.46
CA ALA A 415 -18.24 18.65 13.02
C ALA A 415 -17.36 17.66 12.25
N MET A 416 -16.14 17.41 12.74
CA MET A 416 -15.18 16.48 12.13
C MET A 416 -15.30 15.05 12.67
N GLY A 417 -16.23 14.79 13.60
CA GLY A 417 -16.47 13.46 14.17
C GLY A 417 -15.32 12.93 15.03
N GLU A 418 -14.58 13.81 15.73
CA GLU A 418 -13.54 13.35 16.66
C GLU A 418 -14.17 12.61 17.85
N GLU A 419 -13.62 11.43 18.16
CA GLU A 419 -14.09 10.59 19.27
C GLU A 419 -14.03 11.36 20.59
N GLY A 420 -15.14 11.34 21.34
CA GLY A 420 -15.29 12.08 22.61
C GLY A 420 -15.60 13.57 22.49
N ALA A 421 -15.56 14.16 21.29
CA ALA A 421 -15.84 15.60 21.12
C ALA A 421 -17.30 15.96 21.45
N VAL A 422 -18.24 15.11 21.05
CA VAL A 422 -19.67 15.30 21.35
C VAL A 422 -19.92 15.23 22.86
N ASP A 423 -19.32 14.26 23.56
CA ASP A 423 -19.49 14.11 25.01
C ASP A 423 -18.89 15.29 25.79
N GLU A 424 -17.74 15.79 25.34
CA GLU A 424 -17.12 17.00 25.90
C GLU A 424 -18.00 18.24 25.67
N ARG A 425 -18.60 18.36 24.48
CA ARG A 425 -19.54 19.46 24.16
C ARG A 425 -20.82 19.39 24.97
N VAL A 426 -21.41 18.20 25.12
CA VAL A 426 -22.57 17.97 25.99
C VAL A 426 -22.24 18.36 27.43
N THR A 427 -21.09 17.92 27.95
CA THR A 427 -20.65 18.26 29.31
C THR A 427 -20.50 19.76 29.49
N GLN A 428 -19.96 20.45 28.49
CA GLN A 428 -19.85 21.91 28.51
C GLN A 428 -21.21 22.61 28.49
N LEU A 429 -22.11 22.23 27.59
CA LEU A 429 -23.44 22.83 27.48
C LEU A 429 -24.24 22.64 28.78
N VAL A 430 -24.12 21.48 29.42
CA VAL A 430 -24.72 21.23 30.73
C VAL A 430 -24.15 22.18 31.78
N LYS A 431 -22.83 22.35 31.86
CA LYS A 431 -22.20 23.30 32.80
C LYS A 431 -22.64 24.74 32.55
N GLN A 432 -22.67 25.17 31.29
CA GLN A 432 -23.12 26.51 30.89
C GLN A 432 -24.60 26.72 31.20
N GLY A 433 -25.45 25.71 30.98
CA GLY A 433 -26.87 25.75 31.32
C GLY A 433 -27.13 25.91 32.82
N TRP A 434 -26.39 25.18 33.66
CA TRP A 434 -26.47 25.35 35.11
C TRP A 434 -25.99 26.73 35.57
N ALA A 435 -24.88 27.23 35.02
CA ALA A 435 -24.39 28.57 35.33
C ALA A 435 -25.38 29.68 34.90
N ALA A 436 -26.04 29.54 33.75
CA ALA A 436 -27.10 30.45 33.31
C ALA A 436 -28.31 30.41 34.26
N TYR A 437 -28.70 29.22 34.72
CA TYR A 437 -29.77 29.05 35.68
C TYR A 437 -29.47 29.74 37.02
N GLU A 438 -28.24 29.59 37.54
CA GLU A 438 -27.78 30.25 38.78
C GLU A 438 -27.79 31.78 38.67
N ARG A 439 -27.54 32.33 37.47
CA ARG A 439 -27.66 33.77 37.18
C ARG A 439 -29.10 34.26 36.97
N GLY A 440 -30.10 33.36 37.00
CA GLY A 440 -31.51 33.67 36.78
C GLY A 440 -31.93 33.74 35.30
N GLU A 441 -31.06 33.35 34.38
CA GLU A 441 -31.27 33.38 32.93
C GLU A 441 -31.99 32.09 32.46
N ARG A 442 -33.24 31.90 32.90
CA ARG A 442 -33.98 30.64 32.71
C ARG A 442 -34.09 30.19 31.26
N ASP A 443 -34.41 31.10 30.35
CA ASP A 443 -34.60 30.75 28.93
C ASP A 443 -33.29 30.30 28.27
N ALA A 444 -32.17 30.95 28.62
CA ALA A 444 -30.83 30.56 28.16
C ALA A 444 -30.41 29.19 28.72
N ALA A 445 -30.69 28.95 30.00
CA ALA A 445 -30.43 27.65 30.63
C ALA A 445 -31.20 26.51 29.95
N ILE A 446 -32.49 26.72 29.67
CA ILE A 446 -33.32 25.72 28.96
C ILE A 446 -32.75 25.46 27.57
N SER A 447 -32.45 26.51 26.80
CA SER A 447 -31.91 26.36 25.44
C SER A 447 -30.61 25.54 25.41
N LEU A 448 -29.68 25.79 26.34
CA LEU A 448 -28.41 25.08 26.42
C LEU A 448 -28.59 23.59 26.80
N LEU A 449 -29.50 23.30 27.73
CA LEU A 449 -29.79 21.92 28.15
C LEU A 449 -30.56 21.14 27.08
N GLU A 450 -31.43 21.79 26.32
CA GLU A 450 -32.10 21.18 25.17
C GLU A 450 -31.11 20.86 24.03
N GLU A 451 -30.17 21.76 23.74
CA GLU A 451 -29.08 21.51 22.78
C GLU A 451 -28.21 20.32 23.23
N ALA A 452 -27.84 20.27 24.51
CA ALA A 452 -27.07 19.16 25.07
C ALA A 452 -27.80 17.82 24.92
N LYS A 453 -29.11 17.80 25.20
CA LYS A 453 -29.95 16.61 25.06
C LYS A 453 -30.06 16.15 23.61
N ALA A 454 -30.20 17.09 22.67
CA ALA A 454 -30.28 16.79 21.25
C ALA A 454 -28.98 16.16 20.72
N LEU A 455 -27.82 16.71 21.11
CA LEU A 455 -26.50 16.18 20.75
C LEU A 455 -26.28 14.76 21.30
N HIS A 456 -26.63 14.52 22.57
CA HIS A 456 -26.48 13.20 23.19
C HIS A 456 -27.40 12.13 22.58
N ALA A 457 -28.62 12.49 22.19
CA ALA A 457 -29.52 11.57 21.50
C ALA A 457 -29.06 11.23 20.07
N GLY A 458 -28.31 12.13 19.44
CA GLY A 458 -27.73 11.94 18.11
C GLY A 458 -26.51 11.03 18.09
N SER A 459 -25.70 10.98 19.16
CA SER A 459 -24.50 10.14 19.24
C SER A 459 -24.77 8.67 19.58
N ALA A 460 -25.98 8.34 20.03
CA ALA A 460 -26.40 6.96 20.37
C ALA A 460 -26.92 6.14 19.17
N ARG A 461 -26.90 6.72 17.96
CA ARG A 461 -27.24 6.07 16.69
C ARG A 461 -25.98 5.83 15.88
#